data_AF-Q2U8G9-F1
#
_entry.id   AF-Q2U8G9-F1
#
_cell.length_a   1.000
_cell.length_b   1.000
_cell.length_c   1.000
_cell.angle_alpha   90.00
_cell.angle_beta   90.00
_cell.angle_gamma   90.00
#
_symmetry.space_group_name_H-M   'P 1'
#
loop_
_entity.id
_entity.type
_entity.pdbx_description
1 polymer ?
#
loop_
_entity_poly.entity_id
_entity_poly.type
_entity_poly.pdbx_seq_one_letter_code
_entity_poly.pdbx_strand_id
1 'polypeptide(L)'
;MNVTATTSRVVAEAPVDLTVERIVNLFDKELRYRVKNDQWETQGREYFASKVQFFVQHNSTLQLCLPAFPCKSSNPEKVMGVLPDRGEEIALRRLHAFAHKIEQIYPPGARILIISDGHVFSDCIGVDDETVDKYGEHLKVLNRAVSIAMGEDAEQVQFQSLVDLFDLTSPSPLTSPNLVGMLSLPKLQHYLSTNLDDIAEFCRRILVAGCQPSGESLRTQIESGDESTLALYRGFSRFMLQDLDRHPLTQSLSRSQRKKLATKVSFEMILRNQAYSNLIELMFPDCLRLSIHAHNNSGPKFGIRLFDTATVRAIRQLDSVGSDDNNGDDESAAIASHLLHIPTPWHNCIVEVAGDPKLYIVKYGVIKNGSFNDKYSSELVKGNLAKGEGAFVSLKRPLNSVRTA
;
A
#
# COMPACT_ATOMS: atom_id res chain seq x y z
N MET A 1 -53.59 -39.50 -20.79
CA MET A 1 -52.18 -39.04 -20.85
C MET A 1 -52.12 -37.73 -20.10
N ASN A 2 -51.81 -37.78 -18.79
CA ASN A 2 -51.67 -36.57 -17.97
C ASN A 2 -50.19 -36.23 -17.88
N VAL A 3 -49.86 -35.07 -18.46
CA VAL A 3 -48.53 -34.47 -18.45
C VAL A 3 -48.27 -33.94 -17.04
N THR A 4 -47.27 -34.50 -16.38
CA THR A 4 -46.70 -34.01 -15.13
C THR A 4 -46.06 -32.64 -15.37
N ALA A 5 -46.65 -31.60 -14.78
CA ALA A 5 -46.02 -30.29 -14.67
C ALA A 5 -44.99 -30.32 -13.53
N THR A 6 -43.71 -30.34 -13.91
CA THR A 6 -42.58 -30.14 -13.01
C THR A 6 -42.52 -28.66 -12.66
N THR A 7 -43.07 -28.27 -11.51
CA THR A 7 -42.83 -26.93 -10.94
C THR A 7 -41.38 -26.85 -10.45
N SER A 8 -40.53 -26.22 -11.24
CA SER A 8 -39.20 -25.78 -10.85
C SER A 8 -39.33 -24.74 -9.73
N ARG A 9 -38.78 -25.03 -8.54
CA ARG A 9 -38.68 -24.08 -7.43
C ARG A 9 -37.48 -23.17 -7.69
N VAL A 10 -37.72 -21.96 -8.17
CA VAL A 10 -36.78 -20.84 -8.12
C VAL A 10 -37.23 -19.90 -7.01
N VAL A 11 -36.87 -20.16 -5.74
CA VAL A 11 -37.12 -19.20 -4.65
C VAL A 11 -36.10 -19.42 -3.51
N ALA A 12 -34.89 -18.86 -3.63
CA ALA A 12 -33.95 -18.61 -2.52
C ALA A 12 -32.81 -17.59 -2.80
N GLU A 13 -32.74 -16.92 -3.97
CA GLU A 13 -31.57 -16.11 -4.36
C GLU A 13 -31.58 -14.64 -3.91
N ALA A 14 -32.75 -14.06 -3.63
CA ALA A 14 -32.90 -12.61 -3.40
C ALA A 14 -32.08 -11.99 -2.24
N PRO A 15 -31.83 -12.66 -1.09
CA PRO A 15 -31.08 -12.05 0.02
C PRO A 15 -29.56 -12.00 -0.22
N VAL A 16 -29.02 -13.00 -0.91
CA VAL A 16 -27.57 -13.11 -1.20
C VAL A 16 -27.18 -12.04 -2.21
N ASP A 17 -27.92 -11.94 -3.31
CA ASP A 17 -27.61 -10.99 -4.38
C ASP A 17 -27.66 -9.54 -3.88
N LEU A 18 -28.66 -9.19 -3.06
CA LEU A 18 -28.77 -7.86 -2.45
C LEU A 18 -27.57 -7.56 -1.52
N THR A 19 -27.10 -8.55 -0.76
CA THR A 19 -25.96 -8.39 0.15
C THR A 19 -24.67 -8.16 -0.64
N VAL A 20 -24.43 -8.98 -1.68
CA VAL A 20 -23.29 -8.83 -2.60
C VAL A 20 -23.29 -7.44 -3.23
N GLU A 21 -24.43 -7.02 -3.78
CA GLU A 21 -24.59 -5.71 -4.41
C GLU A 21 -24.28 -4.54 -3.45
N ARG A 22 -24.74 -4.62 -2.19
CA ARG A 22 -24.46 -3.59 -1.17
C ARG A 22 -22.97 -3.52 -0.84
N ILE A 23 -22.28 -4.65 -0.73
CA ILE A 23 -20.83 -4.70 -0.45
C ILE A 23 -20.03 -4.16 -1.64
N VAL A 24 -20.37 -4.57 -2.87
CA VAL A 24 -19.70 -4.10 -4.09
C VAL A 24 -19.84 -2.58 -4.23
N ASN A 25 -21.04 -2.05 -4.01
CA ASN A 25 -21.30 -0.61 -4.08
C ASN A 25 -20.59 0.16 -2.97
N LEU A 26 -20.47 -0.41 -1.76
CA LEU A 26 -19.68 0.17 -0.67
C LEU A 26 -18.18 0.26 -1.06
N PHE A 27 -17.62 -0.80 -1.62
CA PHE A 27 -16.23 -0.82 -2.08
C PHE A 27 -15.97 0.23 -3.16
N ASP A 28 -16.81 0.29 -4.20
CA ASP A 28 -16.67 1.26 -5.28
C ASP A 28 -16.75 2.71 -4.77
N LYS A 29 -17.70 2.98 -3.88
CA LYS A 29 -17.91 4.32 -3.32
C LYS A 29 -16.77 4.77 -2.43
N GLU A 30 -16.33 3.90 -1.52
CA GLU A 30 -15.46 4.32 -0.41
C GLU A 30 -13.99 4.01 -0.65
N LEU A 31 -13.63 2.82 -1.12
CA LEU A 31 -12.22 2.44 -1.20
C LEU A 31 -11.64 2.53 -2.59
N ARG A 32 -12.38 2.19 -3.65
CA ARG A 32 -11.80 2.05 -4.98
C ARG A 32 -11.14 3.34 -5.47
N TYR A 33 -9.93 3.20 -6.02
CA TYR A 33 -9.21 4.25 -6.73
C TYR A 33 -9.52 4.14 -8.22
N ARG A 34 -9.99 5.23 -8.85
CA ARG A 34 -10.40 5.25 -10.25
C ARG A 34 -9.27 5.77 -11.13
N VAL A 35 -9.06 5.15 -12.29
CA VAL A 35 -8.08 5.57 -13.29
C VAL A 35 -8.75 5.98 -14.61
N LYS A 36 -8.02 6.58 -15.55
CA LYS A 36 -8.58 7.02 -16.83
C LYS A 36 -9.04 5.84 -17.72
N ASN A 37 -8.32 4.72 -17.67
CA ASN A 37 -8.61 3.49 -18.41
C ASN A 37 -9.26 2.42 -17.52
N ASP A 38 -10.12 2.84 -16.61
CA ASP A 38 -10.76 1.97 -15.63
C ASP A 38 -11.75 1.00 -16.29
N GLN A 39 -11.63 -0.28 -15.94
CA GLN A 39 -12.40 -1.41 -16.46
C GLN A 39 -13.31 -2.02 -15.38
N TRP A 40 -13.62 -1.25 -14.33
CA TRP A 40 -14.53 -1.68 -13.27
C TRP A 40 -15.91 -2.04 -13.83
N GLU A 41 -16.55 -1.14 -14.58
CA GLU A 41 -17.90 -1.38 -15.11
C GLU A 41 -17.94 -2.47 -16.18
N THR A 42 -16.85 -2.67 -16.92
CA THR A 42 -16.81 -3.64 -18.04
C THR A 42 -16.56 -5.08 -17.59
N GLN A 43 -15.79 -5.29 -16.53
CA GLN A 43 -15.47 -6.64 -16.03
C GLN A 43 -15.12 -6.67 -14.54
N GLY A 44 -14.50 -5.62 -14.01
CA GLY A 44 -13.96 -5.61 -12.65
C GLY A 44 -15.02 -5.79 -11.57
N ARG A 45 -16.17 -5.16 -11.77
CA ARG A 45 -17.32 -5.21 -10.87
C ARG A 45 -17.87 -6.63 -10.76
N GLU A 46 -18.04 -7.31 -11.89
CA GLU A 46 -18.48 -8.69 -11.95
C GLU A 46 -17.46 -9.63 -11.28
N TYR A 47 -16.17 -9.45 -11.59
CA TYR A 47 -15.10 -10.21 -10.94
C TYR A 47 -15.13 -10.04 -9.42
N PHE A 48 -15.22 -8.79 -8.93
CA PHE A 48 -15.27 -8.49 -7.50
C PHE A 48 -16.54 -9.08 -6.86
N ALA A 49 -17.69 -8.92 -7.51
CA ALA A 49 -18.96 -9.48 -7.06
C ALA A 49 -18.90 -11.00 -6.93
N SER A 50 -18.28 -11.70 -7.89
CA SER A 50 -18.12 -13.17 -7.84
C SER A 50 -17.32 -13.63 -6.61
N LYS A 51 -16.26 -12.89 -6.26
CA LYS A 51 -15.44 -13.16 -5.06
C LYS A 51 -16.21 -12.87 -3.78
N VAL A 52 -16.97 -11.78 -3.72
CA VAL A 52 -17.84 -11.48 -2.58
C VAL A 52 -18.93 -12.54 -2.43
N GLN A 53 -19.56 -12.93 -3.54
CA GLN A 53 -20.62 -13.94 -3.57
C GLN A 53 -20.14 -15.27 -3.02
N PHE A 54 -18.91 -15.69 -3.33
CA PHE A 54 -18.30 -16.87 -2.73
C PHE A 54 -18.36 -16.84 -1.20
N PHE A 55 -17.91 -15.78 -0.52
CA PHE A 55 -17.96 -15.72 0.94
C PHE A 55 -19.39 -15.64 1.48
N VAL A 56 -20.25 -14.83 0.86
CA VAL A 56 -21.64 -14.63 1.30
C VAL A 56 -22.45 -15.94 1.21
N GLN A 57 -22.28 -16.71 0.12
CA GLN A 57 -22.95 -18.01 -0.04
C GLN A 57 -22.54 -19.04 1.02
N HIS A 58 -21.30 -18.95 1.52
CA HIS A 58 -20.78 -19.83 2.56
C HIS A 58 -20.96 -19.28 3.99
N ASN A 59 -21.61 -18.12 4.14
CA ASN A 59 -21.74 -17.41 5.40
C ASN A 59 -20.39 -17.26 6.15
N SER A 60 -19.30 -17.04 5.39
CA SER A 60 -17.94 -16.89 5.90
C SER A 60 -17.48 -15.43 5.86
N THR A 61 -16.58 -15.05 6.75
CA THR A 61 -16.00 -13.71 6.80
C THR A 61 -15.26 -13.40 5.49
N LEU A 62 -15.55 -12.25 4.88
CA LEU A 62 -14.85 -11.80 3.67
C LEU A 62 -13.36 -11.65 3.97
N GLN A 63 -12.52 -12.25 3.13
CA GLN A 63 -11.07 -12.11 3.25
C GLN A 63 -10.57 -11.14 2.18
N LEU A 64 -9.92 -10.06 2.61
CA LEU A 64 -9.26 -9.10 1.74
C LEU A 64 -7.76 -9.12 2.05
N CYS A 65 -6.91 -9.08 1.03
CA CYS A 65 -5.47 -9.01 1.21
C CYS A 65 -4.89 -7.75 0.57
N LEU A 66 -3.98 -7.09 1.28
CA LEU A 66 -3.40 -5.81 0.88
C LEU A 66 -1.87 -5.84 1.05
N PRO A 67 -1.10 -6.11 -0.02
CA PRO A 67 0.34 -5.85 -0.06
C PRO A 67 0.64 -4.36 0.17
N ALA A 68 1.14 -3.99 1.35
CA ALA A 68 1.34 -2.59 1.75
C ALA A 68 2.11 -2.47 3.08
N PHE A 69 2.44 -1.23 3.45
CA PHE A 69 3.11 -0.87 4.70
C PHE A 69 4.46 -1.60 4.90
N PRO A 70 5.43 -1.42 3.97
CA PRO A 70 6.74 -2.06 4.06
C PRO A 70 7.57 -1.49 5.22
N CYS A 71 7.87 -0.20 5.12
CA CYS A 71 8.62 0.63 6.07
C CYS A 71 8.53 2.08 5.58
N LYS A 72 8.92 3.05 6.41
CA LYS A 72 9.06 4.45 5.99
C LYS A 72 10.19 4.59 4.96
N SER A 73 10.01 5.50 4.01
CA SER A 73 11.03 5.84 3.01
C SER A 73 12.37 6.17 3.65
N SER A 74 13.46 5.64 3.10
CA SER A 74 14.83 5.98 3.47
C SER A 74 15.24 7.41 3.07
N ASN A 75 14.39 8.13 2.33
CA ASN A 75 14.59 9.53 2.00
C ASN A 75 13.99 10.46 3.09
N PRO A 76 14.82 11.18 3.87
CA PRO A 76 14.35 12.07 4.93
C PRO A 76 13.59 13.31 4.42
N GLU A 77 13.58 13.55 3.11
CA GLU A 77 12.77 14.60 2.49
C GLU A 77 11.34 14.12 2.16
N LYS A 78 11.04 12.83 2.35
CA LYS A 78 9.69 12.28 2.15
C LYS A 78 8.94 12.13 3.48
N VAL A 79 9.64 11.71 4.54
CA VAL A 79 9.04 11.28 5.81
C VAL A 79 9.65 11.99 7.02
N MET A 80 8.93 12.00 8.14
CA MET A 80 9.38 12.64 9.39
C MET A 80 10.33 11.76 10.22
N GLY A 81 10.32 10.45 9.98
CA GLY A 81 11.10 9.46 10.72
C GLY A 81 10.89 8.05 10.19
N VAL A 82 11.41 7.06 10.92
CA VAL A 82 11.39 5.65 10.52
C VAL A 82 10.19 4.86 11.08
N LEU A 83 9.45 5.45 12.02
CA LEU A 83 8.29 4.81 12.66
C LEU A 83 6.97 5.27 12.02
N PRO A 84 5.87 4.50 12.18
CA PRO A 84 4.54 4.94 11.80
C PRO A 84 4.16 6.29 12.41
N ASP A 85 3.45 7.10 11.65
CA ASP A 85 2.98 8.42 12.04
C ASP A 85 1.49 8.58 11.70
N ARG A 86 0.97 9.82 11.70
CA ARG A 86 -0.46 10.07 11.48
C ARG A 86 -0.94 9.64 10.10
N GLY A 87 -0.04 9.48 9.13
CA GLY A 87 -0.37 8.90 7.84
C GLY A 87 -0.85 7.46 7.97
N GLU A 88 -0.11 6.63 8.70
CA GLU A 88 -0.49 5.23 8.96
C GLU A 88 -1.75 5.16 9.82
N GLU A 89 -1.88 6.02 10.82
CA GLU A 89 -3.07 6.09 11.68
C GLU A 89 -4.35 6.29 10.86
N ILE A 90 -4.38 7.33 10.01
CA ILE A 90 -5.55 7.64 9.18
C ILE A 90 -5.87 6.49 8.23
N ALA A 91 -4.83 5.90 7.63
CA ALA A 91 -4.99 4.77 6.73
C ALA A 91 -5.61 3.55 7.43
N LEU A 92 -5.11 3.18 8.62
CA LEU A 92 -5.64 2.06 9.40
C LEU A 92 -7.07 2.32 9.87
N ARG A 93 -7.37 3.51 10.40
CA ARG A 93 -8.75 3.91 10.78
C ARG A 93 -9.71 3.78 9.60
N ARG A 94 -9.28 4.15 8.39
CA ARG A 94 -10.10 3.99 7.19
C ARG A 94 -10.38 2.52 6.86
N LEU A 95 -9.36 1.66 6.95
CA LEU A 95 -9.52 0.23 6.68
C LEU A 95 -10.45 -0.45 7.70
N HIS A 96 -10.29 -0.16 9.00
CA HIS A 96 -11.20 -0.60 10.06
C HIS A 96 -12.63 -0.08 9.83
N ALA A 97 -12.80 1.21 9.53
CA ALA A 97 -14.12 1.77 9.26
C ALA A 97 -14.82 1.11 8.07
N PHE A 98 -14.07 0.72 7.04
CA PHE A 98 -14.61 -0.02 5.91
C PHE A 98 -15.04 -1.44 6.30
N ALA A 99 -14.20 -2.18 7.04
CA ALA A 99 -14.52 -3.52 7.52
C ALA A 99 -15.76 -3.51 8.44
N HIS A 100 -15.86 -2.54 9.34
CA HIS A 100 -17.02 -2.35 10.20
C HIS A 100 -18.30 -2.06 9.39
N LYS A 101 -18.22 -1.23 8.34
CA LYS A 101 -19.37 -0.99 7.45
C LYS A 101 -19.81 -2.25 6.70
N ILE A 102 -18.89 -3.15 6.35
CA ILE A 102 -19.25 -4.46 5.79
C ILE A 102 -19.99 -5.29 6.82
N GLU A 103 -19.53 -5.33 8.08
CA GLU A 103 -20.20 -6.07 9.17
C GLU A 103 -21.65 -5.62 9.39
N GLN A 104 -21.94 -4.32 9.27
CA GLN A 104 -23.30 -3.78 9.32
C GLN A 104 -24.19 -4.22 8.14
N ILE A 105 -23.59 -4.61 7.01
CA ILE A 105 -24.30 -5.12 5.83
C ILE A 105 -24.43 -6.65 5.88
N TYR A 106 -23.39 -7.32 6.39
CA TYR A 106 -23.20 -8.76 6.35
C TYR A 106 -22.55 -9.22 7.68
N PRO A 107 -23.29 -9.90 8.58
CA PRO A 107 -22.85 -10.15 9.95
C PRO A 107 -21.49 -10.86 10.12
N PRO A 108 -21.07 -11.82 9.27
CA PRO A 108 -19.71 -12.39 9.35
C PRO A 108 -18.59 -11.39 9.08
N GLY A 109 -18.91 -10.20 8.55
CA GLY A 109 -18.00 -9.07 8.38
C GLY A 109 -16.92 -9.30 7.33
N ALA A 110 -15.85 -8.52 7.49
CA ALA A 110 -14.66 -8.58 6.65
C ALA A 110 -13.39 -8.54 7.50
N ARG A 111 -12.36 -9.24 7.03
CA ARG A 111 -10.99 -9.16 7.56
C ARG A 111 -10.06 -8.69 6.46
N ILE A 112 -9.24 -7.70 6.79
CA ILE A 112 -8.23 -7.13 5.89
C ILE A 112 -6.86 -7.58 6.40
N LEU A 113 -6.23 -8.48 5.66
CA LEU A 113 -4.87 -8.91 5.91
C LEU A 113 -3.89 -8.00 5.16
N ILE A 114 -3.23 -7.11 5.89
CA ILE A 114 -2.09 -6.34 5.39
C ILE A 114 -0.89 -7.27 5.33
N ILE A 115 -0.34 -7.45 4.14
CA ILE A 115 0.83 -8.32 3.93
C ILE A 115 2.01 -7.42 3.62
N SER A 116 2.89 -7.23 4.59
CA SER A 116 4.02 -6.31 4.48
C SER A 116 5.03 -6.84 3.47
N ASP A 117 5.31 -6.01 2.48
CA ASP A 117 6.32 -6.21 1.46
C ASP A 117 7.70 -5.64 1.88
N GLY A 118 7.87 -5.25 3.15
CA GLY A 118 9.13 -4.68 3.67
C GLY A 118 10.32 -5.60 3.46
N HIS A 119 10.22 -6.85 3.97
CA HIS A 119 11.26 -7.86 3.78
C HIS A 119 11.48 -8.26 2.33
N VAL A 120 10.49 -8.06 1.43
CA VAL A 120 10.66 -8.37 0.00
C VAL A 120 11.65 -7.41 -0.65
N PHE A 121 11.66 -6.15 -0.17
CA PHE A 121 12.33 -5.04 -0.84
C PHE A 121 13.41 -4.33 -0.01
N SER A 122 13.64 -4.66 1.27
CA SER A 122 14.56 -3.94 2.15
C SER A 122 15.94 -3.69 1.52
N ASP A 123 16.54 -4.72 0.93
CA ASP A 123 17.83 -4.63 0.21
C ASP A 123 17.78 -3.79 -1.07
N CYS A 124 16.61 -3.69 -1.71
CA CYS A 124 16.40 -2.88 -2.91
C CYS A 124 16.31 -1.39 -2.55
N ILE A 125 15.80 -1.06 -1.36
CA ILE A 125 15.58 0.32 -0.92
C ILE A 125 16.62 0.80 0.10
N GLY A 126 17.58 -0.06 0.48
CA GLY A 126 18.67 0.26 1.39
C GLY A 126 18.23 0.43 2.84
N VAL A 127 17.20 -0.32 3.26
CA VAL A 127 16.65 -0.29 4.63
C VAL A 127 16.93 -1.62 5.28
N ASP A 128 17.63 -1.61 6.41
CA ASP A 128 17.96 -2.83 7.16
C ASP A 128 16.69 -3.57 7.64
N ASP A 129 16.75 -4.91 7.70
CA ASP A 129 15.61 -5.74 8.12
C ASP A 129 15.14 -5.40 9.54
N GLU A 130 16.06 -5.09 10.46
CA GLU A 130 15.71 -4.64 11.81
C GLU A 130 14.85 -3.36 11.78
N THR A 131 15.05 -2.47 10.80
CA THR A 131 14.22 -1.27 10.65
C THR A 131 12.83 -1.62 10.13
N VAL A 132 12.72 -2.60 9.22
CA VAL A 132 11.45 -3.14 8.75
C VAL A 132 10.66 -3.77 9.91
N ASP A 133 11.30 -4.61 10.70
CA ASP A 133 10.71 -5.25 11.88
C ASP A 133 10.23 -4.22 12.88
N LYS A 134 11.09 -3.25 13.22
CA LYS A 134 10.74 -2.19 14.17
C LYS A 134 9.55 -1.38 13.69
N TYR A 135 9.48 -1.04 12.39
CA TYR A 135 8.32 -0.37 11.82
C TYR A 135 7.06 -1.24 11.93
N GLY A 136 7.15 -2.53 11.58
CA GLY A 136 6.05 -3.49 11.67
C GLY A 136 5.51 -3.65 13.10
N GLU A 137 6.38 -3.78 14.10
CA GLU A 137 5.96 -3.90 15.51
C GLU A 137 5.26 -2.64 16.00
N HIS A 138 5.76 -1.45 15.66
CA HIS A 138 5.07 -0.20 16.03
C HIS A 138 3.75 -0.03 15.28
N LEU A 139 3.64 -0.56 14.06
CA LEU A 139 2.40 -0.53 13.28
C LEU A 139 1.34 -1.45 13.90
N LYS A 140 1.74 -2.63 14.39
CA LYS A 140 0.85 -3.53 15.15
C LYS A 140 0.36 -2.87 16.45
N VAL A 141 1.23 -2.16 17.17
CA VAL A 141 0.83 -1.37 18.36
C VAL A 141 -0.22 -0.31 18.01
N LEU A 142 0.03 0.47 16.95
CA LEU A 142 -0.89 1.48 16.45
C LEU A 142 -2.24 0.88 16.06
N ASN A 143 -2.23 -0.22 15.31
CA ASN A 143 -3.43 -0.92 14.86
C ASN A 143 -4.28 -1.42 16.02
N ARG A 144 -3.65 -2.06 17.01
CA ARG A 144 -4.35 -2.54 18.21
C ARG A 144 -5.04 -1.40 18.95
N ALA A 145 -4.37 -0.27 19.11
CA ALA A 145 -4.95 0.90 19.75
C ALA A 145 -6.12 1.49 18.94
N VAL A 146 -6.02 1.50 17.60
CA VAL A 146 -7.13 1.90 16.70
C VAL A 146 -8.32 0.95 16.82
N SER A 147 -8.09 -0.36 16.77
CA SER A 147 -9.13 -1.40 16.90
C SER A 147 -9.89 -1.27 18.22
N ILE A 148 -9.17 -1.11 19.36
CA ILE A 148 -9.79 -0.86 20.67
C ILE A 148 -10.61 0.43 20.68
N ALA A 149 -10.09 1.52 20.12
CA ALA A 149 -10.80 2.80 20.05
C ALA A 149 -12.07 2.74 19.19
N MET A 150 -12.14 1.79 18.24
CA MET A 150 -13.32 1.54 17.41
C MET A 150 -14.31 0.55 18.03
N GLY A 151 -14.00 -0.01 19.20
CA GLY A 151 -14.90 -0.92 19.92
C GLY A 151 -14.99 -2.30 19.28
N GLU A 152 -13.94 -2.77 18.61
CA GLU A 152 -13.92 -4.08 17.96
C GLU A 152 -13.65 -5.21 18.98
N ASP A 153 -14.44 -6.28 18.88
CA ASP A 153 -14.25 -7.50 19.68
C ASP A 153 -13.04 -8.33 19.20
N ALA A 154 -12.68 -8.20 17.92
CA ALA A 154 -11.53 -8.83 17.30
C ALA A 154 -10.92 -7.92 16.22
N GLU A 155 -9.60 -7.95 16.06
CA GLU A 155 -8.89 -7.12 15.08
C GLU A 155 -9.33 -7.44 13.64
N GLN A 156 -10.09 -6.52 13.03
CA GLN A 156 -10.56 -6.66 11.64
C GLN A 156 -9.43 -6.43 10.62
N VAL A 157 -8.41 -5.66 11.00
CA VAL A 157 -7.19 -5.44 10.21
C VAL A 157 -6.03 -6.16 10.89
N GLN A 158 -5.34 -7.02 10.14
CA GLN A 158 -4.27 -7.87 10.64
C GLN A 158 -3.00 -7.72 9.79
N PHE A 159 -1.86 -8.16 10.32
CA PHE A 159 -0.56 -8.06 9.65
C PHE A 159 0.12 -9.41 9.50
N GLN A 160 0.73 -9.64 8.34
CA GLN A 160 1.71 -10.68 8.11
C GLN A 160 2.90 -10.12 7.34
N SER A 161 4.11 -10.55 7.69
CA SER A 161 5.34 -10.30 6.95
C SER A 161 5.66 -11.47 6.02
N LEU A 162 6.65 -11.30 5.14
CA LEU A 162 7.18 -12.41 4.34
C LEU A 162 7.66 -13.60 5.21
N VAL A 163 8.21 -13.31 6.39
CA VAL A 163 8.67 -14.35 7.32
C VAL A 163 7.49 -15.12 7.91
N ASP A 164 6.41 -14.40 8.28
CA ASP A 164 5.18 -15.02 8.81
C ASP A 164 4.49 -15.91 7.75
N LEU A 165 4.51 -15.51 6.48
CA LEU A 165 3.92 -16.29 5.39
C LEU A 165 4.55 -17.67 5.22
N PHE A 166 5.86 -17.77 5.41
CA PHE A 166 6.57 -19.05 5.32
C PHE A 166 6.59 -19.81 6.65
N ASP A 167 6.00 -19.25 7.71
CA ASP A 167 5.84 -19.86 9.04
C ASP A 167 7.14 -20.48 9.59
N LEU A 168 8.29 -19.88 9.24
CA LEU A 168 9.61 -20.45 9.59
C LEU A 168 9.93 -20.37 11.09
N THR A 169 9.12 -19.63 11.85
CA THR A 169 9.26 -19.45 13.30
C THR A 169 8.34 -20.36 14.13
N SER A 170 7.33 -21.00 13.52
CA SER A 170 6.54 -22.03 14.20
C SER A 170 7.29 -23.35 14.21
N PRO A 171 7.30 -24.12 15.33
CA PRO A 171 7.91 -25.44 15.41
C PRO A 171 7.05 -26.48 14.66
N SER A 172 7.06 -26.42 13.33
CA SER A 172 6.57 -27.47 12.44
C SER A 172 7.66 -28.54 12.25
N PRO A 173 7.36 -29.80 11.93
CA PRO A 173 8.38 -30.82 11.63
C PRO A 173 9.34 -30.43 10.48
N LEU A 174 8.97 -29.41 9.68
CA LEU A 174 9.81 -28.79 8.66
C LEU A 174 10.79 -27.76 9.27
N THR A 175 10.49 -27.06 10.35
CA THR A 175 11.42 -26.10 10.99
C THR A 175 12.40 -26.81 11.92
N SER A 176 13.16 -27.75 11.37
CA SER A 176 14.46 -28.08 11.94
C SER A 176 15.41 -26.90 11.66
N PRO A 177 16.29 -26.51 12.60
CA PRO A 177 17.29 -25.45 12.39
C PRO A 177 18.25 -25.71 11.21
N ASN A 178 18.14 -26.86 10.54
CA ASN A 178 18.88 -27.25 9.34
C ASN A 178 18.18 -26.94 8.01
N LEU A 179 16.96 -26.39 7.94
CA LEU A 179 16.28 -26.20 6.65
C LEU A 179 16.95 -25.12 5.78
N VAL A 180 17.57 -24.11 6.40
CA VAL A 180 18.42 -23.09 5.76
C VAL A 180 19.61 -23.74 5.00
N GLY A 181 20.02 -24.95 5.39
CA GLY A 181 21.09 -25.73 4.75
C GLY A 181 20.64 -26.86 3.83
N MET A 182 19.35 -27.25 3.82
CA MET A 182 18.85 -28.38 3.02
C MET A 182 18.40 -27.98 1.61
N LEU A 183 17.93 -26.74 1.42
CA LEU A 183 17.54 -26.22 0.11
C LEU A 183 18.67 -25.37 -0.46
N SER A 184 19.37 -25.90 -1.46
CA SER A 184 20.40 -25.19 -2.23
C SER A 184 19.76 -24.15 -3.15
N LEU A 185 19.26 -23.05 -2.58
CA LEU A 185 18.71 -21.92 -3.32
C LEU A 185 19.84 -21.01 -3.85
N PRO A 186 19.71 -20.38 -5.02
CA PRO A 186 20.66 -19.37 -5.47
C PRO A 186 20.78 -18.21 -4.46
N LYS A 187 21.96 -17.59 -4.39
CA LYS A 187 22.13 -16.32 -3.66
C LYS A 187 21.48 -15.20 -4.47
N LEU A 188 20.84 -14.26 -3.79
CA LEU A 188 20.28 -13.08 -4.45
C LEU A 188 21.37 -12.04 -4.70
N GLN A 189 21.14 -11.25 -5.75
CA GLN A 189 21.96 -10.07 -6.02
C GLN A 189 21.39 -8.89 -5.24
N HIS A 190 22.22 -8.29 -4.39
CA HIS A 190 21.90 -7.07 -3.66
C HIS A 190 22.72 -5.91 -4.22
N TYR A 191 22.05 -4.79 -4.52
CA TYR A 191 22.69 -3.62 -5.14
C TYR A 191 23.04 -2.52 -4.14
N LEU A 192 22.48 -2.59 -2.92
CA LEU A 192 22.74 -1.67 -1.82
C LEU A 192 23.24 -2.47 -0.61
N SER A 193 24.20 -1.90 0.11
CA SER A 193 24.68 -2.47 1.36
C SER A 193 23.60 -2.35 2.42
N THR A 194 23.01 -3.47 2.81
CA THR A 194 21.88 -3.55 3.74
C THR A 194 22.15 -4.68 4.72
N ASN A 195 21.88 -4.49 5.99
CA ASN A 195 21.95 -5.56 6.99
C ASN A 195 20.71 -6.43 6.85
N LEU A 196 20.91 -7.67 6.41
CA LEU A 196 19.83 -8.63 6.15
C LEU A 196 19.81 -9.68 7.24
N ASP A 197 18.63 -9.97 7.77
CA ASP A 197 18.42 -11.12 8.64
C ASP A 197 18.49 -12.42 7.82
N ASP A 198 19.08 -13.47 8.40
CA ASP A 198 19.28 -14.76 7.74
C ASP A 198 17.94 -15.43 7.39
N ILE A 199 16.93 -15.30 8.27
CA ILE A 199 15.60 -15.87 8.02
C ILE A 199 14.88 -15.06 6.93
N ALA A 200 14.88 -13.73 7.04
CA ALA A 200 14.31 -12.87 6.01
C ALA A 200 14.96 -13.10 4.63
N GLU A 201 16.29 -13.24 4.56
CA GLU A 201 17.02 -13.52 3.32
C GLU A 201 16.70 -14.90 2.74
N PHE A 202 16.58 -15.91 3.60
CA PHE A 202 16.12 -17.22 3.17
C PHE A 202 14.70 -17.17 2.58
N CYS A 203 13.78 -16.43 3.19
CA CYS A 203 12.44 -16.19 2.64
C CYS A 203 12.46 -15.46 1.30
N ARG A 204 13.32 -14.45 1.11
CA ARG A 204 13.49 -13.80 -0.21
C ARG A 204 13.96 -14.79 -1.26
N ARG A 205 14.90 -15.66 -0.91
CA ARG A 205 15.43 -16.69 -1.82
C ARG A 205 14.34 -17.69 -2.21
N ILE A 206 13.50 -18.12 -1.27
CA ILE A 206 12.33 -18.98 -1.56
C ILE A 206 11.37 -18.26 -2.51
N LEU A 207 11.01 -17.01 -2.19
CA LEU A 207 10.11 -16.20 -3.01
C LEU A 207 10.61 -16.07 -4.45
N VAL A 208 11.88 -15.72 -4.63
CA VAL A 208 12.47 -15.52 -5.95
C VAL A 208 12.56 -16.85 -6.71
N ALA A 209 13.02 -17.92 -6.06
CA ALA A 209 13.16 -19.22 -6.72
C ALA A 209 11.81 -19.85 -7.10
N GLY A 210 10.77 -19.66 -6.27
CA GLY A 210 9.47 -20.30 -6.45
C GLY A 210 8.48 -19.49 -7.28
N CYS A 211 8.55 -18.16 -7.25
CA CYS A 211 7.48 -17.31 -7.75
C CYS A 211 7.92 -16.25 -8.78
N GLN A 212 9.22 -15.98 -8.93
CA GLN A 212 9.69 -14.93 -9.83
C GLN A 212 9.53 -15.32 -11.30
N PRO A 213 8.97 -14.45 -12.16
CA PRO A 213 8.96 -14.67 -13.60
C PRO A 213 10.36 -14.54 -14.21
N SER A 214 10.51 -14.94 -15.47
CA SER A 214 11.78 -14.85 -16.18
C SER A 214 12.23 -13.39 -16.33
N GLY A 215 13.40 -13.08 -15.76
CA GLY A 215 14.05 -11.77 -15.96
C GLY A 215 14.40 -11.51 -17.42
N GLU A 216 14.69 -12.54 -18.21
CA GLU A 216 14.93 -12.38 -19.65
C GLU A 216 13.68 -11.93 -20.40
N SER A 217 12.50 -12.42 -19.98
CA SER A 217 11.22 -11.99 -20.54
C SER A 217 10.97 -10.51 -20.25
N LEU A 218 11.14 -10.08 -18.98
CA LEU A 218 11.00 -8.66 -18.62
C LEU A 218 11.98 -7.78 -19.39
N ARG A 219 13.25 -8.21 -19.53
CA ARG A 219 14.26 -7.50 -20.30
C ARG A 219 13.84 -7.37 -21.76
N THR A 220 13.38 -8.46 -22.37
CA THR A 220 12.93 -8.48 -23.77
C THR A 220 11.76 -7.52 -23.98
N GLN A 221 10.77 -7.50 -23.09
CA GLN A 221 9.63 -6.58 -23.14
C GLN A 221 10.05 -5.11 -23.04
N ILE A 222 11.01 -4.80 -22.16
CA ILE A 222 11.56 -3.44 -22.02
C ILE A 222 12.32 -3.04 -23.29
N GLU A 223 13.14 -3.92 -23.85
CA GLU A 223 13.96 -3.67 -25.03
C GLU A 223 13.14 -3.60 -26.33
N SER A 224 12.10 -4.43 -26.45
CA SER A 224 11.16 -4.41 -27.57
C SER A 224 10.21 -3.21 -27.54
N GLY A 225 10.17 -2.48 -26.43
CA GLY A 225 9.35 -1.28 -26.28
C GLY A 225 7.88 -1.55 -25.97
N ASP A 226 7.56 -2.63 -25.26
CA ASP A 226 6.19 -2.86 -24.76
C ASP A 226 5.73 -1.65 -23.95
N GLU A 227 4.61 -1.03 -24.36
CA GLU A 227 4.20 0.28 -23.85
C GLU A 227 3.97 0.25 -22.34
N SER A 228 3.25 -0.77 -21.87
CA SER A 228 2.87 -0.92 -20.46
C SER A 228 4.06 -1.20 -19.55
N THR A 229 4.92 -2.15 -19.96
CA THR A 229 6.08 -2.60 -19.20
C THR A 229 7.16 -1.53 -19.17
N LEU A 230 7.40 -0.86 -20.29
CA LEU A 230 8.37 0.22 -20.38
C LEU A 230 7.93 1.45 -19.57
N ALA A 231 6.63 1.78 -19.59
CA ALA A 231 6.07 2.83 -18.74
C ALA A 231 6.28 2.52 -17.25
N LEU A 232 5.97 1.29 -16.83
CA LEU A 232 6.19 0.82 -15.45
C LEU A 232 7.66 0.92 -15.05
N TYR A 233 8.57 0.40 -15.86
CA TYR A 233 10.01 0.44 -15.61
C TYR A 233 10.57 1.86 -15.51
N ARG A 234 10.14 2.76 -16.40
CA ARG A 234 10.51 4.19 -16.34
C ARG A 234 9.91 4.89 -15.11
N GLY A 235 8.71 4.51 -14.69
CA GLY A 235 8.08 4.97 -13.46
C GLY A 235 8.91 4.60 -12.23
N PHE A 236 9.18 3.30 -12.03
CA PHE A 236 10.00 2.80 -10.94
C PHE A 236 11.40 3.41 -10.94
N SER A 237 12.05 3.51 -12.11
CA SER A 237 13.39 4.12 -12.22
C SER A 237 13.43 5.57 -11.75
N ARG A 238 12.39 6.37 -12.08
CA ARG A 238 12.29 7.76 -11.59
C ARG A 238 12.01 7.81 -10.10
N PHE A 239 11.13 6.95 -9.61
CA PHE A 239 10.79 6.85 -8.21
C PHE A 239 12.01 6.48 -7.36
N MET A 240 12.72 5.41 -7.75
CA MET A 240 13.94 4.96 -7.09
C MET A 240 15.06 5.97 -7.17
N LEU A 241 15.21 6.69 -8.29
CA LEU A 241 16.20 7.75 -8.36
C LEU A 241 15.94 8.85 -7.34
N GLN A 242 14.67 9.21 -7.06
CA GLN A 242 14.34 10.20 -6.02
C GLN A 242 14.72 9.71 -4.62
N ASP A 243 14.52 8.43 -4.32
CA ASP A 243 14.87 7.87 -3.01
C ASP A 243 16.37 7.72 -2.83
N LEU A 244 17.04 7.21 -3.85
CA LEU A 244 18.49 7.08 -3.88
C LEU A 244 19.22 8.42 -4.07
N ASP A 245 18.55 9.53 -4.36
CA ASP A 245 19.23 10.83 -4.50
C ASP A 245 19.72 11.36 -3.15
N ARG A 246 18.97 11.09 -2.09
CA ARG A 246 19.23 11.58 -0.73
C ARG A 246 19.67 10.48 0.23
N HIS A 247 19.63 9.22 -0.20
CA HIS A 247 20.02 8.08 0.60
C HIS A 247 21.49 8.16 1.05
N PRO A 248 21.82 7.96 2.35
CA PRO A 248 23.20 8.05 2.85
C PRO A 248 24.19 7.17 2.07
N LEU A 249 23.79 5.92 1.77
CA LEU A 249 24.63 4.95 1.03
C LEU A 249 25.02 5.36 -0.40
N THR A 250 24.32 6.32 -1.01
CA THR A 250 24.52 6.69 -2.41
C THR A 250 25.02 8.12 -2.59
N GLN A 251 25.25 8.87 -1.50
CA GLN A 251 25.70 10.26 -1.57
C GLN A 251 27.09 10.41 -2.19
N SER A 252 27.96 9.41 -2.04
CA SER A 252 29.29 9.36 -2.65
C SER A 252 29.25 9.14 -4.16
N LEU A 253 28.11 8.71 -4.72
CA LEU A 253 27.98 8.40 -6.13
C LEU A 253 27.65 9.66 -6.95
N SER A 254 28.24 9.76 -8.14
CA SER A 254 27.83 10.76 -9.13
C SER A 254 26.37 10.57 -9.55
N ARG A 255 25.75 11.62 -10.11
CA ARG A 255 24.38 11.57 -10.62
C ARG A 255 24.18 10.46 -11.67
N SER A 256 25.18 10.23 -12.53
CA SER A 256 25.14 9.17 -13.55
C SER A 256 25.18 7.78 -12.93
N GLN A 257 26.06 7.56 -11.94
CA GLN A 257 26.15 6.30 -11.19
C GLN A 257 24.85 6.01 -10.42
N ARG A 258 24.27 7.02 -9.75
CA ARG A 258 22.95 6.91 -9.09
C ARG A 258 21.84 6.54 -10.05
N LYS A 259 21.79 7.16 -11.23
CA LYS A 259 20.81 6.82 -12.27
C LYS A 259 20.95 5.35 -12.71
N LYS A 260 22.18 4.86 -12.92
CA LYS A 260 22.44 3.47 -13.30
C LYS A 260 22.08 2.49 -12.18
N LEU A 261 22.31 2.86 -10.92
CA LEU A 261 21.91 2.07 -9.76
C LEU A 261 20.38 2.00 -9.64
N ALA A 262 19.70 3.15 -9.73
CA ALA A 262 18.24 3.23 -9.68
C ALA A 262 17.57 2.35 -10.76
N THR A 263 18.11 2.32 -11.98
CA THR A 263 17.58 1.44 -13.05
C THR A 263 17.76 -0.04 -12.73
N LYS A 264 18.91 -0.44 -12.16
CA LYS A 264 19.16 -1.84 -11.78
C LYS A 264 18.24 -2.29 -10.66
N VAL A 265 18.14 -1.48 -9.61
CA VAL A 265 17.23 -1.72 -8.48
C VAL A 265 15.77 -1.79 -8.95
N SER A 266 15.36 -0.88 -9.82
CA SER A 266 13.98 -0.86 -10.35
C SER A 266 13.62 -2.13 -11.12
N PHE A 267 14.58 -2.71 -11.84
CA PHE A 267 14.38 -3.98 -12.53
C PHE A 267 14.11 -5.12 -11.53
N GLU A 268 14.93 -5.23 -10.48
CA GLU A 268 14.70 -6.22 -9.41
C GLU A 268 13.38 -6.01 -8.68
N MET A 269 13.03 -4.76 -8.36
CA MET A 269 11.78 -4.47 -7.67
C MET A 269 10.56 -4.90 -8.49
N ILE A 270 10.57 -4.72 -9.82
CA ILE A 270 9.47 -5.18 -10.67
C ILE A 270 9.37 -6.71 -10.64
N LEU A 271 10.49 -7.41 -10.76
CA LEU A 271 10.52 -8.88 -10.71
C LEU A 271 10.04 -9.40 -9.35
N ARG A 272 10.53 -8.83 -8.25
CA ARG A 272 10.13 -9.23 -6.90
C ARG A 272 8.70 -8.87 -6.58
N ASN A 273 8.18 -7.74 -7.07
CA ASN A 273 6.77 -7.39 -6.95
C ASN A 273 5.88 -8.39 -7.70
N GLN A 274 6.29 -8.83 -8.90
CA GLN A 274 5.59 -9.89 -9.63
C GLN A 274 5.69 -11.23 -8.88
N ALA A 275 6.87 -11.59 -8.38
CA ALA A 275 7.07 -12.80 -7.56
C ALA A 275 6.14 -12.79 -6.33
N TYR A 276 6.09 -11.66 -5.63
CA TYR A 276 5.25 -11.49 -4.45
C TYR A 276 3.77 -11.55 -4.81
N SER A 277 3.38 -10.90 -5.91
CA SER A 277 2.02 -11.02 -6.44
C SER A 277 1.64 -12.49 -6.69
N ASN A 278 2.53 -13.28 -7.30
CA ASN A 278 2.31 -14.70 -7.56
C ASN A 278 2.21 -15.51 -6.26
N LEU A 279 3.09 -15.26 -5.29
CA LEU A 279 3.04 -15.92 -3.98
C LEU A 279 1.70 -15.68 -3.27
N ILE A 280 1.24 -14.43 -3.21
CA ILE A 280 -0.03 -14.13 -2.55
C ILE A 280 -1.22 -14.75 -3.29
N GLU A 281 -1.17 -14.85 -4.61
CA GLU A 281 -2.21 -15.55 -5.38
C GLU A 281 -2.24 -17.06 -5.09
N LEU A 282 -1.08 -17.69 -4.90
CA LEU A 282 -0.98 -19.10 -4.51
C LEU A 282 -1.47 -19.34 -3.07
N MET A 283 -1.11 -18.46 -2.14
CA MET A 283 -1.45 -18.63 -0.72
C MET A 283 -2.89 -18.22 -0.39
N PHE A 284 -3.45 -17.26 -1.14
CA PHE A 284 -4.74 -16.65 -0.84
C PHE A 284 -5.64 -16.55 -2.09
N PRO A 285 -5.96 -17.68 -2.75
CA PRO A 285 -6.63 -17.69 -4.06
C PRO A 285 -8.03 -17.07 -4.04
N ASP A 286 -8.73 -17.14 -2.91
CA ASP A 286 -10.10 -16.65 -2.76
C ASP A 286 -10.18 -15.24 -2.18
N CYS A 287 -9.07 -14.68 -1.69
CA CYS A 287 -9.08 -13.34 -1.12
C CYS A 287 -9.32 -12.26 -2.18
N LEU A 288 -10.07 -11.23 -1.82
CA LEU A 288 -10.19 -10.00 -2.59
C LEU A 288 -8.84 -9.27 -2.56
N ARG A 289 -8.21 -9.08 -3.72
CA ARG A 289 -6.85 -8.52 -3.82
C ARG A 289 -6.89 -7.00 -3.93
N LEU A 290 -6.56 -6.33 -2.83
CA LEU A 290 -6.44 -4.88 -2.78
C LEU A 290 -5.01 -4.46 -3.17
N SER A 291 -4.84 -3.20 -3.56
CA SER A 291 -3.56 -2.65 -3.99
C SER A 291 -3.44 -1.17 -3.69
N ILE A 292 -2.24 -0.74 -3.27
CA ILE A 292 -1.85 0.68 -3.17
C ILE A 292 -1.27 1.25 -4.47
N HIS A 293 -1.14 0.42 -5.51
CA HIS A 293 -0.83 0.84 -6.87
C HIS A 293 -2.11 0.98 -7.68
N ALA A 294 -2.11 1.91 -8.63
CA ALA A 294 -3.20 2.08 -9.56
C ALA A 294 -3.25 0.90 -10.54
N HIS A 295 -4.43 0.30 -10.68
CA HIS A 295 -4.74 -0.73 -11.67
C HIS A 295 -5.91 -0.24 -12.52
N ASN A 296 -6.09 -0.83 -13.70
CA ASN A 296 -7.33 -0.69 -14.49
C ASN A 296 -8.56 -1.29 -13.77
N ASN A 297 -8.40 -1.89 -12.59
CA ASN A 297 -9.47 -2.49 -11.79
C ASN A 297 -10.28 -3.55 -12.54
N SER A 298 -9.65 -4.27 -13.46
CA SER A 298 -10.28 -5.35 -14.24
C SER A 298 -10.33 -6.70 -13.50
N GLY A 299 -9.75 -6.76 -12.29
CA GLY A 299 -9.39 -8.00 -11.60
C GLY A 299 -8.02 -8.55 -12.10
N PRO A 300 -7.31 -9.35 -11.28
CA PRO A 300 -7.68 -9.74 -9.93
C PRO A 300 -7.43 -8.67 -8.87
N LYS A 301 -6.60 -7.65 -9.17
CA LYS A 301 -6.17 -6.60 -8.24
C LYS A 301 -6.98 -5.31 -8.39
N PHE A 302 -7.36 -4.71 -7.26
CA PHE A 302 -8.14 -3.49 -7.21
C PHE A 302 -7.40 -2.39 -6.44
N GLY A 303 -7.15 -1.27 -7.09
CA GLY A 303 -6.52 -0.10 -6.48
C GLY A 303 -7.44 0.53 -5.42
N ILE A 304 -6.88 0.89 -4.27
CA ILE A 304 -7.63 1.53 -3.18
C ILE A 304 -7.03 2.87 -2.75
N ARG A 305 -7.87 3.73 -2.18
CA ARG A 305 -7.51 4.97 -1.51
C ARG A 305 -7.41 4.75 0.00
N LEU A 306 -6.21 4.92 0.55
CA LEU A 306 -5.98 4.90 2.00
C LEU A 306 -6.40 6.19 2.70
N PHE A 307 -6.61 7.27 1.95
CA PHE A 307 -7.02 8.57 2.46
C PHE A 307 -8.36 8.98 1.84
N ASP A 308 -9.26 9.51 2.66
CA ASP A 308 -10.50 10.09 2.14
C ASP A 308 -10.22 11.44 1.50
N THR A 309 -10.60 11.63 0.24
CA THR A 309 -10.44 12.92 -0.44
C THR A 309 -11.32 14.02 0.16
N ALA A 310 -12.35 13.66 0.93
CA ALA A 310 -13.18 14.61 1.65
C ALA A 310 -12.46 15.23 2.86
N THR A 311 -11.57 14.48 3.52
CA THR A 311 -10.90 14.90 4.77
C THR A 311 -9.41 15.13 4.62
N VAL A 312 -8.75 14.49 3.65
CA VAL A 312 -7.32 14.57 3.40
C VAL A 312 -7.06 14.96 1.94
N ARG A 313 -6.36 16.07 1.72
CA ARG A 313 -5.96 16.55 0.40
C ARG A 313 -4.47 16.28 0.16
N ALA A 314 -4.15 15.60 -0.94
CA ALA A 314 -2.76 15.46 -1.39
C ALA A 314 -2.30 16.74 -2.08
N ILE A 315 -1.16 17.28 -1.65
CA ILE A 315 -0.58 18.49 -2.23
C ILE A 315 0.89 18.26 -2.60
N ARG A 316 1.35 18.94 -3.65
CA ARG A 316 2.77 18.94 -4.05
C ARG A 316 3.55 20.09 -3.41
N GLN A 317 2.84 21.19 -3.16
CA GLN A 317 3.36 22.43 -2.60
C GLN A 317 2.30 23.03 -1.66
N LEU A 318 2.74 23.76 -0.63
CA LEU A 318 1.84 24.33 0.37
C LEU A 318 1.12 25.60 -0.09
N ASP A 319 1.50 26.22 -1.20
CA ASP A 319 0.75 27.36 -1.76
C ASP A 319 -0.62 26.93 -2.31
N SER A 320 -0.86 25.62 -2.48
CA SER A 320 -2.17 25.03 -2.85
C SER A 320 -3.12 24.84 -1.65
N VAL A 321 -2.72 25.26 -0.44
CA VAL A 321 -3.55 25.23 0.77
C VAL A 321 -4.56 26.38 0.70
N GLY A 322 -5.85 26.05 0.58
CA GLY A 322 -6.95 27.03 0.51
C GLY A 322 -7.31 27.54 -0.90
N SER A 323 -6.63 27.11 -1.95
CA SER A 323 -7.18 27.27 -3.31
C SER A 323 -8.13 26.10 -3.62
N ASP A 324 -9.35 26.44 -4.06
CA ASP A 324 -10.31 25.47 -4.62
C ASP A 324 -9.99 25.18 -6.10
N ASP A 325 -8.71 25.17 -6.46
CA ASP A 325 -8.28 24.77 -7.78
C ASP A 325 -8.46 23.26 -7.92
N ASN A 326 -9.66 22.89 -8.39
CA ASN A 326 -9.99 21.57 -8.92
C ASN A 326 -9.21 21.23 -10.21
N ASN A 327 -8.10 21.92 -10.51
CA ASN A 327 -7.21 21.60 -11.62
C ASN A 327 -6.14 20.59 -11.20
N GLY A 328 -6.63 19.47 -10.68
CA GLY A 328 -5.81 18.36 -10.21
C GLY A 328 -5.43 17.35 -11.28
N ASP A 329 -5.57 17.64 -12.58
CA ASP A 329 -5.20 16.72 -13.65
C ASP A 329 -4.51 17.48 -14.81
N ASP A 330 -3.22 17.77 -14.65
CA ASP A 330 -2.38 18.26 -15.74
C ASP A 330 -2.04 17.07 -16.67
N GLU A 331 -2.82 16.95 -17.74
CA GLU A 331 -3.19 15.71 -18.43
C GLU A 331 -2.17 15.18 -19.46
N SER A 332 -1.03 15.84 -19.71
CA SER A 332 -0.17 15.53 -20.88
C SER A 332 1.22 14.95 -20.61
N ALA A 333 1.65 14.79 -19.35
CA ALA A 333 2.92 14.11 -19.02
C ALA A 333 2.74 12.73 -18.35
N ALA A 334 1.48 12.26 -18.28
CA ALA A 334 0.96 11.61 -17.09
C ALA A 334 0.80 10.08 -17.15
N ILE A 335 0.93 9.44 -18.32
CA ILE A 335 0.48 8.05 -18.51
C ILE A 335 1.27 7.03 -17.66
N ALA A 336 2.58 7.20 -17.50
CA ALA A 336 3.43 6.31 -16.70
C ALA A 336 3.55 6.71 -15.22
N SER A 337 3.28 7.99 -14.88
CA SER A 337 3.36 8.47 -13.50
C SER A 337 2.11 8.10 -12.70
N HIS A 338 0.94 7.93 -13.30
CA HIS A 338 -0.27 7.56 -12.53
C HIS A 338 -0.20 6.18 -11.85
N LEU A 339 0.63 5.25 -12.34
CA LEU A 339 0.72 3.87 -11.81
C LEU A 339 1.26 3.79 -10.37
N LEU A 340 2.06 4.78 -9.94
CA LEU A 340 2.75 4.80 -8.64
C LEU A 340 2.24 5.90 -7.68
N HIS A 341 1.26 6.71 -8.11
CA HIS A 341 0.98 8.01 -7.50
C HIS A 341 -0.23 8.05 -6.54
N ILE A 342 -0.75 6.91 -6.09
CA ILE A 342 -1.65 6.91 -4.93
C ILE A 342 -0.80 7.34 -3.72
N PRO A 343 -1.15 8.44 -3.02
CA PRO A 343 -0.41 8.87 -1.85
C PRO A 343 -0.39 7.77 -0.81
N THR A 344 0.82 7.37 -0.39
CA THR A 344 1.04 6.34 0.61
C THR A 344 1.59 6.96 1.90
N PRO A 345 1.16 6.48 3.08
CA PRO A 345 1.65 6.94 4.37
C PRO A 345 3.17 6.94 4.51
N TRP A 346 3.83 5.93 3.98
CA TRP A 346 5.27 5.72 4.15
C TRP A 346 6.16 6.55 3.23
N HIS A 347 5.59 7.37 2.34
CA HIS A 347 6.32 8.28 1.46
C HIS A 347 5.98 9.76 1.69
N ASN A 348 5.18 10.06 2.71
CA ASN A 348 4.66 11.39 2.98
C ASN A 348 4.54 11.61 4.50
N CYS A 349 4.06 12.78 4.89
CA CYS A 349 3.65 13.12 6.23
C CYS A 349 2.28 13.83 6.19
N ILE A 350 1.59 13.81 7.33
CA ILE A 350 0.34 14.55 7.53
C ILE A 350 0.64 15.93 8.09
N VAL A 351 -0.08 16.91 7.56
CA VAL A 351 -0.02 18.31 7.91
C VAL A 351 -1.41 18.79 8.27
N GLU A 352 -1.52 19.46 9.42
CA GLU A 352 -2.72 20.13 9.89
C GLU A 352 -2.49 21.64 9.83
N VAL A 353 -3.42 22.38 9.23
CA VAL A 353 -3.35 23.84 9.14
C VAL A 353 -4.39 24.43 10.08
N ALA A 354 -3.95 25.27 11.01
CA ALA A 354 -4.84 25.86 12.00
C ALA A 354 -5.98 26.64 11.32
N GLY A 355 -7.22 26.28 11.67
CA GLY A 355 -8.44 26.87 11.11
C GLY A 355 -8.94 26.21 9.82
N ASP A 356 -8.24 25.23 9.27
CA ASP A 356 -8.69 24.43 8.14
C ASP A 356 -9.22 23.07 8.63
N PRO A 357 -10.45 22.66 8.27
CA PRO A 357 -10.96 21.34 8.64
C PRO A 357 -10.30 20.19 7.88
N LYS A 358 -9.60 20.46 6.77
CA LYS A 358 -8.91 19.44 5.99
C LYS A 358 -7.49 19.20 6.49
N LEU A 359 -7.08 17.95 6.42
CA LEU A 359 -5.69 17.53 6.57
C LEU A 359 -5.01 17.49 5.20
N TYR A 360 -3.70 17.61 5.20
CA TYR A 360 -2.89 17.61 3.99
C TYR A 360 -1.86 16.49 4.04
N ILE A 361 -1.72 15.74 2.96
CA ILE A 361 -0.65 14.76 2.79
C ILE A 361 0.39 15.30 1.81
N VAL A 362 1.64 15.38 2.25
CA VAL A 362 2.74 16.01 1.52
C VAL A 362 4.09 15.41 1.90
N LYS A 363 5.08 15.53 1.02
CA LYS A 363 6.46 15.17 1.34
C LYS A 363 7.04 16.11 2.40
N TYR A 364 7.70 15.54 3.41
CA TYR A 364 8.23 16.30 4.55
C TYR A 364 9.21 17.43 4.17
N GLY A 365 10.01 17.23 3.13
CA GLY A 365 10.98 18.20 2.62
C GLY A 365 10.35 19.50 2.11
N VAL A 366 9.07 19.47 1.71
CA VAL A 366 8.31 20.69 1.33
C VAL A 366 8.14 21.60 2.55
N ILE A 367 7.99 21.01 3.74
CA ILE A 367 7.83 21.73 5.01
C ILE A 367 9.20 22.21 5.51
N LYS A 368 10.22 21.34 5.40
CA LYS A 368 11.57 21.60 5.93
C LYS A 368 12.37 22.64 5.13
N ASN A 369 12.26 22.64 3.81
CA ASN A 369 13.12 23.43 2.92
C ASN A 369 12.40 24.63 2.26
N GLY A 370 11.11 24.84 2.53
CA GLY A 370 10.36 25.93 1.90
C GLY A 370 10.81 27.31 2.37
N SER A 371 10.70 28.32 1.51
CA SER A 371 10.71 29.77 1.85
C SER A 371 9.49 30.17 2.70
N PHE A 372 9.13 29.31 3.65
CA PHE A 372 7.82 29.19 4.29
C PHE A 372 7.82 29.73 5.71
N ASN A 373 8.98 29.83 6.36
CA ASN A 373 9.11 30.43 7.69
C ASN A 373 8.51 31.85 7.78
N ASP A 374 8.34 32.52 6.64
CA ASP A 374 7.74 33.85 6.56
C ASP A 374 6.20 33.84 6.57
N LYS A 375 5.54 32.75 6.12
CA LYS A 375 4.07 32.66 5.99
C LYS A 375 3.37 31.87 7.10
N TYR A 376 4.10 30.98 7.78
CA TYR A 376 3.54 30.06 8.77
C TYR A 376 4.63 29.62 9.75
N SER A 377 4.26 29.41 11.00
CA SER A 377 5.08 28.67 11.97
C SER A 377 4.72 27.19 11.94
N SER A 378 5.72 26.31 11.88
CA SER A 378 5.55 24.86 11.93
C SER A 378 5.95 24.28 13.28
N GLU A 379 5.22 23.27 13.74
CA GLU A 379 5.47 22.53 14.98
C GLU A 379 5.26 21.04 14.72
N LEU A 380 6.23 20.19 15.13
CA LEU A 380 6.06 18.75 15.09
C LEU A 380 5.29 18.30 16.34
N VAL A 381 4.04 17.88 16.14
CA VAL A 381 3.21 17.33 17.21
C VAL A 381 3.55 15.86 17.37
N LYS A 382 4.05 15.50 18.56
CA LYS A 382 4.38 14.10 18.90
C LYS A 382 3.09 13.29 19.04
N GLY A 383 3.10 12.09 18.45
CA GLY A 383 2.03 11.11 18.66
C GLY A 383 2.30 10.20 19.85
N ASN A 384 1.32 9.36 20.15
CA ASN A 384 1.40 8.23 21.05
C ASN A 384 0.73 7.01 20.39
N LEU A 385 1.53 6.14 19.78
CA LEU A 385 1.02 4.99 19.02
C LEU A 385 0.20 4.03 19.91
N ALA A 386 0.54 3.89 21.19
CA ALA A 386 -0.21 3.05 22.13
C ALA A 386 -1.61 3.61 22.46
N LYS A 387 -1.87 4.89 22.15
CA LYS A 387 -3.19 5.52 22.21
C LYS A 387 -3.86 5.64 20.85
N GLY A 388 -3.23 5.13 19.79
CA GLY A 388 -3.75 5.28 18.43
C GLY A 388 -3.53 6.67 17.85
N GLU A 389 -2.51 7.40 18.32
CA GLU A 389 -2.22 8.78 17.91
C GLU A 389 -0.88 8.83 17.17
N GLY A 390 -0.90 9.15 15.87
CA GLY A 390 0.30 9.32 15.06
C GLY A 390 0.86 10.73 15.12
N ALA A 391 2.18 10.87 14.96
CA ALA A 391 2.83 12.19 14.88
C ALA A 391 2.47 12.93 13.58
N PHE A 392 2.43 14.26 13.60
CA PHE A 392 2.11 15.09 12.43
C PHE A 392 2.69 16.49 12.57
N VAL A 393 2.68 17.26 11.47
CA VAL A 393 3.10 18.66 11.49
C VAL A 393 1.88 19.57 11.63
N SER A 394 1.89 20.46 12.63
CA SER A 394 0.91 21.53 12.78
C SER A 394 1.47 22.83 12.20
N LEU A 395 0.66 23.54 11.41
CA LEU A 395 1.00 24.82 10.81
C LEU A 395 0.05 25.90 11.32
N LYS A 396 0.61 27.02 11.80
CA LYS A 396 -0.16 28.19 12.24
C LYS A 396 0.26 29.40 11.40
N ARG A 397 -0.71 30.19 10.94
CA ARG A 397 -0.41 31.47 10.28
C ARG A 397 0.05 32.47 11.36
N PRO A 398 1.13 33.24 11.14
CA PRO A 398 1.52 34.26 12.08
C PRO A 398 0.40 35.30 12.21
N LEU A 399 0.04 35.63 13.44
CA LEU A 399 -0.79 36.79 13.77
C LEU A 399 0.00 38.06 13.43
N ASN A 400 0.06 38.44 12.15
CA ASN A 400 0.30 39.80 11.64
C ASN A 400 0.58 39.78 10.14
N SER A 401 -0.49 39.80 9.34
CA SER A 401 -0.51 40.59 8.10
C SER A 401 -1.72 41.51 8.19
N VAL A 402 -1.60 42.54 9.03
CA VAL A 402 -2.42 43.73 8.87
C VAL A 402 -2.18 44.19 7.43
N ARG A 403 -3.21 44.06 6.59
CA ARG A 403 -3.27 44.78 5.32
C ARG A 403 -3.09 46.25 5.66
N THR A 404 -1.91 46.80 5.44
CA THR A 404 -1.75 48.24 5.32
C THR A 404 -2.58 48.65 4.10
N ALA A 405 -3.64 49.40 4.39
CA ALA A 405 -4.61 49.92 3.43
C ALA A 405 -3.97 50.80 2.36
#